data_AF-A0A367AJL4-F1
#
_entry.id   AF-A0A367AJL4-F1
#
_cell.length_a   1.000
_cell.length_b   1.000
_cell.length_c   1.000
_cell.angle_alpha   90.00
_cell.angle_beta   90.00
_cell.angle_gamma   90.00
#
_symmetry.space_group_name_H-M   'P 1'
#
loop_
_entity.id
_entity.type
_entity.pdbx_description
1 polymer ?
#
loop_
_entity_poly.entity_id
_entity_poly.type
_entity_poly.pdbx_seq_one_letter_code
_entity_poly.pdbx_strand_id
1 'polypeptide(L)'
;MPMVPAVASSSDLVARYEADDAEGVLAALPSLSDAVRAEAWELLRRPLCAVPGPEVLRGVTEEAWTRHARTLAVVALAIGPADVVRRVGSRVLAPDFESDVDRVLASRSHGWRDEFTAATLRSFASETEVALMGPFWSLWWQQVRQRERRGVLHPDPTSADYLVVMVRGLLFTGSVVDAVTADPELAEQRIWSLFEPAPGVQRALLGAERFWDQGNTWRVALVRLALAGVLDATRLLDAAASAAADERMGRGHRAWYRKIPGLLADPAALPAPAEGGGPPLGNQLHRSAAD
;
A
#
# COMPACT_ATOMS: atom_id res chain seq x y z
N MET A 1 -33.64 13.36 26.17
CA MET A 1 -33.30 14.09 24.92
C MET A 1 -31.88 13.70 24.56
N PRO A 2 -31.59 13.18 23.35
CA PRO A 2 -30.21 13.02 22.94
C PRO A 2 -29.61 14.41 22.77
N MET A 3 -28.53 14.71 23.51
CA MET A 3 -27.78 15.94 23.29
C MET A 3 -27.24 15.91 21.86
N VAL A 4 -27.59 16.92 21.05
CA VAL A 4 -26.90 17.16 19.79
C VAL A 4 -25.44 17.48 20.16
N PRO A 5 -24.46 16.71 19.70
CA PRO A 5 -23.06 17.00 20.01
C PRO A 5 -22.73 18.41 19.49
N ALA A 6 -22.07 19.22 20.33
CA ALA A 6 -21.65 20.56 19.94
C ALA A 6 -20.79 20.47 18.66
N VAL A 7 -21.06 21.39 17.72
CA VAL A 7 -20.26 21.50 16.49
C VAL A 7 -18.83 21.84 16.90
N ALA A 8 -17.87 21.00 16.52
CA ALA A 8 -16.47 21.24 16.84
C ALA A 8 -15.95 22.45 16.05
N SER A 9 -15.22 23.34 16.72
CA SER A 9 -14.55 24.48 16.10
C SER A 9 -13.11 24.16 15.68
N SER A 10 -12.50 25.01 14.84
CA SER A 10 -11.09 24.93 14.48
C SER A 10 -10.19 25.06 15.72
N SER A 11 -10.54 25.94 16.65
CA SER A 11 -9.83 26.14 17.92
C SER A 11 -9.88 24.91 18.83
N ASP A 12 -11.01 24.19 18.87
CA ASP A 12 -11.11 22.95 19.65
C ASP A 12 -10.17 21.86 19.10
N LEU A 13 -10.01 21.79 17.78
CA LEU A 13 -9.07 20.85 17.15
C LEU A 13 -7.61 21.21 17.44
N VAL A 14 -7.27 22.50 17.42
CA VAL A 14 -5.92 22.97 17.81
C VAL A 14 -5.63 22.58 19.26
N ALA A 15 -6.56 22.85 20.17
CA ALA A 15 -6.39 22.52 21.59
C ALA A 15 -6.18 21.01 21.82
N ARG A 16 -6.91 20.15 21.09
CA ARG A 16 -6.72 18.69 21.17
C ARG A 16 -5.40 18.22 20.58
N TYR A 17 -4.95 18.82 19.48
CA TYR A 17 -3.64 18.54 18.91
C TYR A 17 -2.52 18.90 19.89
N GLU A 18 -2.59 20.10 20.51
CA GLU A 18 -1.61 20.56 21.50
C GLU A 18 -1.60 19.69 22.78
N ALA A 19 -2.74 19.09 23.12
CA ALA A 19 -2.88 18.19 24.26
C ALA A 19 -2.51 16.73 23.96
N ASP A 20 -2.03 16.41 22.74
CA ASP A 20 -1.82 15.03 22.27
C ASP A 20 -3.07 14.12 22.39
N ASP A 21 -4.27 14.68 22.27
CA ASP A 21 -5.54 14.00 22.49
C ASP A 21 -6.14 13.41 21.20
N ALA A 22 -5.61 12.28 20.74
CA ALA A 22 -6.14 11.56 19.58
C ALA A 22 -7.62 11.17 19.75
N GLU A 23 -8.04 10.74 20.94
CA GLU A 23 -9.41 10.28 21.18
C GLU A 23 -10.41 11.44 21.08
N GLY A 24 -10.07 12.60 21.61
CA GLY A 24 -10.88 13.81 21.44
C GLY A 24 -11.03 14.21 19.99
N VAL A 25 -9.98 14.06 19.17
CA VAL A 25 -10.06 14.32 17.72
C VAL A 25 -10.99 13.32 17.04
N LEU A 26 -10.86 12.02 17.36
CA LEU A 26 -11.70 10.96 16.82
C LEU A 26 -13.17 11.13 17.22
N ALA A 27 -13.46 11.58 18.43
CA ALA A 27 -14.80 11.87 18.92
C ALA A 27 -15.43 13.09 18.21
N ALA A 28 -14.61 14.03 17.75
CA ALA A 28 -15.07 15.24 17.06
C ALA A 28 -15.37 15.03 15.57
N LEU A 29 -14.85 13.96 14.94
CA LEU A 29 -15.00 13.72 13.49
C LEU A 29 -16.42 13.92 12.94
N PRO A 30 -17.50 13.42 13.60
CA PRO A 30 -18.86 13.57 13.05
C PRO A 30 -19.36 15.01 12.99
N SER A 31 -18.75 15.93 13.75
CA SER A 31 -19.15 17.35 13.78
C SER A 31 -18.23 18.26 12.96
N LEU A 32 -17.20 17.71 12.29
CA LEU A 32 -16.27 18.47 11.46
C LEU A 32 -16.83 18.71 10.05
N SER A 33 -17.25 19.94 9.78
CA SER A 33 -17.58 20.40 8.42
C SER A 33 -16.31 20.63 7.59
N ASP A 34 -16.46 20.68 6.26
CA ASP A 34 -15.34 20.99 5.36
C ASP A 34 -14.74 22.38 5.61
N ALA A 35 -15.57 23.36 6.01
CA ALA A 35 -15.11 24.69 6.39
C ALA A 35 -14.22 24.65 7.64
N VAL A 36 -14.63 23.92 8.68
CA VAL A 36 -13.83 23.74 9.91
C VAL A 36 -12.53 23.00 9.61
N ARG A 37 -12.57 21.96 8.75
CA ARG A 37 -11.38 21.22 8.33
C ARG A 37 -10.39 22.13 7.60
N ALA A 38 -10.86 22.95 6.66
CA ALA A 38 -10.01 23.89 5.92
C ALA A 38 -9.39 24.96 6.83
N GLU A 39 -10.18 25.53 7.74
CA GLU A 39 -9.69 26.53 8.71
C GLU A 39 -8.65 25.92 9.67
N ALA A 40 -8.95 24.76 10.26
CA ALA A 40 -8.03 24.05 11.14
C ALA A 40 -6.74 23.67 10.42
N TRP A 41 -6.81 23.27 9.14
CA TRP A 41 -5.63 22.99 8.33
C TRP A 41 -4.74 24.22 8.19
N GLU A 42 -5.28 25.41 7.92
CA GLU A 42 -4.44 26.60 7.80
C GLU A 42 -3.71 26.95 9.10
N LEU A 43 -4.33 26.68 10.25
CA LEU A 43 -3.71 26.85 11.57
C LEU A 43 -2.63 25.80 11.85
N LEU A 44 -2.89 24.54 11.51
CA LEU A 44 -2.07 23.40 11.92
C LEU A 44 -1.11 22.89 10.83
N ARG A 45 -1.19 23.36 9.58
CA ARG A 45 -0.36 22.85 8.48
C ARG A 45 1.14 22.94 8.76
N ARG A 46 1.59 24.01 9.42
CA ARG A 46 3.02 24.19 9.76
C ARG A 46 3.48 23.14 10.77
N PRO A 47 2.86 23.01 11.96
CA PRO A 47 3.27 21.98 12.91
C PRO A 47 3.06 20.56 12.39
N LEU A 48 1.95 20.27 11.68
CA LEU A 48 1.69 18.93 11.13
C LEU A 48 2.66 18.51 10.02
N CYS A 49 3.26 19.48 9.32
CA CYS A 49 4.25 19.22 8.28
C CYS A 49 5.70 19.37 8.77
N ALA A 50 5.91 19.72 10.03
CA ALA A 50 7.25 19.85 10.58
C ALA A 50 7.86 18.46 10.76
N VAL A 51 9.08 18.26 10.26
CA VAL A 51 9.87 17.06 10.57
C VAL A 51 10.54 17.31 11.92
N PRO A 52 10.22 16.54 12.98
CA PRO A 52 10.80 16.77 14.30
C PRO A 52 12.31 16.56 14.24
N GLY A 53 13.07 17.57 14.66
CA GLY A 53 14.52 17.48 14.71
C GLY A 53 14.99 16.55 15.85
N PRO A 54 16.25 16.09 15.84
CA PRO A 54 16.81 15.23 16.88
C PRO A 54 16.68 15.82 18.29
N GLU A 55 16.75 17.15 18.39
CA GLU A 55 16.59 17.92 19.63
C GLU A 55 15.22 17.69 20.29
N VAL A 56 14.15 17.60 19.48
CA VAL A 56 12.76 17.41 19.95
C VAL A 56 12.56 16.00 20.51
N LEU A 57 13.35 15.04 20.03
CA LEU A 57 13.29 13.64 20.47
C LEU A 57 14.11 13.37 21.73
N ARG A 58 14.98 14.30 22.16
CA ARG A 58 15.80 14.10 23.35
C ARG A 58 14.93 14.11 24.61
N GLY A 59 14.94 13.00 25.34
CA GLY A 59 14.21 12.85 26.60
C GLY A 59 12.73 12.50 26.43
N VAL A 60 12.26 12.30 25.21
CA VAL A 60 10.92 11.77 24.94
C VAL A 60 10.97 10.26 25.06
N THR A 61 10.07 9.68 25.87
CA THR A 61 9.94 8.23 25.97
C THR A 61 9.34 7.66 24.68
N GLU A 62 9.61 6.40 24.38
CA GLU A 62 9.02 5.72 23.21
C GLU A 62 7.48 5.77 23.23
N GLU A 63 6.87 5.61 24.41
CA GLU A 63 5.43 5.72 24.60
C GLU A 63 4.90 7.13 24.29
N ALA A 64 5.56 8.17 24.81
CA ALA A 64 5.16 9.56 24.56
C ALA A 64 5.28 9.91 23.08
N TRP A 65 6.34 9.44 22.42
CA TRP A 65 6.52 9.60 20.98
C TRP A 65 5.46 8.87 20.17
N THR A 66 5.12 7.65 20.56
CA THR A 66 4.10 6.83 19.89
C THR A 66 2.72 7.50 19.97
N ARG A 67 2.35 8.02 21.16
CA ARG A 67 1.12 8.78 21.36
C ARG A 67 1.11 10.06 20.51
N HIS A 68 2.19 10.84 20.52
CA HIS A 68 2.28 12.06 19.71
C HIS A 68 2.17 11.75 18.21
N ALA A 69 2.87 10.72 17.74
CA ALA A 69 2.83 10.29 16.34
C ALA A 69 1.42 9.83 15.92
N ARG A 70 0.69 9.13 16.80
CA ARG A 70 -0.72 8.76 16.61
C ARG A 70 -1.59 10.00 16.45
N THR A 71 -1.51 10.95 17.38
CA THR A 71 -2.31 12.19 17.34
C THR A 71 -2.03 12.99 16.07
N LEU A 72 -0.75 13.14 15.71
CA LEU A 72 -0.34 13.82 14.48
C LEU A 72 -0.95 13.13 13.25
N ALA A 73 -0.90 11.79 13.18
CA ALA A 73 -1.51 11.02 12.09
C ALA A 73 -3.02 11.26 11.98
N VAL A 74 -3.74 11.11 13.09
CA VAL A 74 -5.19 11.29 13.15
C VAL A 74 -5.58 12.71 12.74
N VAL A 75 -4.92 13.73 13.30
CA VAL A 75 -5.23 15.14 13.00
C VAL A 75 -4.94 15.47 11.55
N ALA A 76 -3.77 15.09 11.04
CA ALA A 76 -3.39 15.37 9.66
C ALA A 76 -4.34 14.71 8.65
N LEU A 77 -4.82 13.49 8.91
CA LEU A 77 -5.84 12.86 8.08
C LEU A 77 -7.22 13.50 8.26
N ALA A 78 -7.54 13.93 9.47
CA ALA A 78 -8.83 14.52 9.78
C ALA A 78 -9.00 15.88 9.08
N ILE A 79 -7.97 16.70 8.95
CA ILE A 79 -8.13 18.06 8.42
C ILE A 79 -7.33 18.33 7.14
N GLY A 80 -6.29 17.55 6.87
CA GLY A 80 -5.38 17.80 5.76
C GLY A 80 -5.97 17.50 4.38
N PRO A 81 -5.31 18.02 3.32
CA PRO A 81 -5.60 17.64 1.95
C PRO A 81 -5.27 16.17 1.67
N ALA A 82 -5.81 15.63 0.59
CA ALA A 82 -5.65 14.22 0.22
C ALA A 82 -4.19 13.79 0.00
N ASP A 83 -3.31 14.71 -0.40
CA ASP A 83 -1.89 14.47 -0.64
C ASP A 83 -1.02 14.49 0.63
N VAL A 84 -1.61 14.70 1.81
CA VAL A 84 -0.90 14.75 3.09
C VAL A 84 -0.13 13.45 3.40
N VAL A 85 -0.48 12.34 2.74
CA VAL A 85 0.16 11.02 2.87
C VAL A 85 1.69 11.07 2.75
N ARG A 86 2.24 11.91 1.85
CA ARG A 86 3.71 12.01 1.72
C ARG A 86 4.39 12.57 2.97
N ARG A 87 3.63 13.28 3.82
CA ARG A 87 4.14 14.03 4.98
C ARG A 87 3.86 13.33 6.29
N VAL A 88 2.67 12.75 6.45
CA VAL A 88 2.36 11.89 7.60
C VAL A 88 2.86 10.45 7.39
N GLY A 89 3.30 10.15 6.17
CA GLY A 89 4.09 9.00 5.80
C GLY A 89 3.32 7.68 5.83
N SER A 90 4.09 6.61 5.80
CA SER A 90 3.68 5.22 6.04
C SER A 90 3.00 4.99 7.39
N ARG A 91 3.01 5.97 8.32
CA ARG A 91 2.37 5.87 9.63
C ARG A 91 0.85 5.72 9.53
N VAL A 92 0.25 6.24 8.45
CA VAL A 92 -1.18 6.04 8.15
C VAL A 92 -1.50 4.57 7.84
N LEU A 93 -0.50 3.80 7.42
CA LEU A 93 -0.61 2.35 7.21
C LEU A 93 0.12 1.54 8.29
N ALA A 94 0.55 2.17 9.38
CA ALA A 94 1.11 1.44 10.50
C ALA A 94 0.00 0.63 11.20
N PRO A 95 0.24 -0.66 11.49
CA PRO A 95 -0.78 -1.57 11.99
C PRO A 95 -1.32 -1.14 13.37
N ASP A 96 -0.51 -0.42 14.15
CA ASP A 96 -0.84 -0.02 15.52
C ASP A 96 -2.02 0.96 15.61
N PHE A 97 -2.40 1.61 14.49
CA PHE A 97 -3.44 2.64 14.45
C PHE A 97 -4.53 2.36 13.41
N GLU A 98 -4.67 1.11 12.96
CA GLU A 98 -5.54 0.76 11.84
C GLU A 98 -6.98 1.24 12.04
N SER A 99 -7.54 1.04 13.24
CA SER A 99 -8.93 1.41 13.56
C SER A 99 -9.17 2.92 13.56
N ASP A 100 -8.18 3.72 13.94
CA ASP A 100 -8.31 5.19 13.97
C ASP A 100 -8.29 5.75 12.55
N VAL A 101 -7.38 5.25 11.72
CA VAL A 101 -7.28 5.64 10.32
C VAL A 101 -8.59 5.32 9.59
N ASP A 102 -9.14 4.12 9.78
CA ASP A 102 -10.41 3.72 9.17
C ASP A 102 -11.56 4.64 9.62
N ARG A 103 -11.60 5.02 10.90
CA ARG A 103 -12.59 5.99 11.43
C ARG A 103 -12.44 7.37 10.80
N VAL A 104 -11.21 7.87 10.66
CA VAL A 104 -10.96 9.17 10.04
C VAL A 104 -11.36 9.13 8.57
N LEU A 105 -10.90 8.14 7.81
CA LEU A 105 -11.23 7.99 6.40
C LEU A 105 -12.74 7.88 6.18
N ALA A 106 -13.45 7.09 6.99
CA ALA A 106 -14.92 6.97 6.92
C ALA A 106 -15.65 8.30 7.19
N SER A 107 -15.04 9.23 7.93
CA SER A 107 -15.61 10.57 8.16
C SER A 107 -15.43 11.54 6.99
N ARG A 108 -14.63 11.18 5.98
CA ARG A 108 -14.30 12.03 4.83
C ARG A 108 -15.27 11.78 3.68
N SER A 109 -15.43 12.80 2.82
CA SER A 109 -16.21 12.67 1.58
C SER A 109 -15.60 11.62 0.64
N HIS A 110 -16.43 11.05 -0.25
CA HIS A 110 -15.98 10.06 -1.23
C HIS A 110 -14.88 10.62 -2.14
N GLY A 111 -15.07 11.81 -2.70
CA GLY A 111 -14.07 12.43 -3.58
C GLY A 111 -12.72 12.65 -2.89
N TRP A 112 -12.72 13.06 -1.61
CA TRP A 112 -11.48 13.16 -0.85
C TRP A 112 -10.82 11.79 -0.65
N ARG A 113 -11.58 10.73 -0.37
CA ARG A 113 -11.05 9.37 -0.22
C ARG A 113 -10.45 8.83 -1.51
N ASP A 114 -11.03 9.14 -2.67
CA ASP A 114 -10.50 8.74 -3.97
C ASP A 114 -9.15 9.44 -4.24
N GLU A 115 -9.10 10.75 -4.05
CA GLU A 115 -7.86 11.54 -4.17
C GLU A 115 -6.80 11.03 -3.20
N PHE A 116 -7.18 10.75 -1.96
CA PHE A 116 -6.30 10.24 -0.92
C PHE A 116 -5.76 8.85 -1.29
N THR A 117 -6.62 7.97 -1.81
CA THR A 117 -6.23 6.63 -2.27
C THR A 117 -5.21 6.75 -3.40
N ALA A 118 -5.49 7.59 -4.41
CA ALA A 118 -4.59 7.80 -5.53
C ALA A 118 -3.24 8.41 -5.08
N ALA A 119 -3.25 9.40 -4.19
CA ALA A 119 -2.04 10.02 -3.66
C ALA A 119 -1.21 9.04 -2.82
N THR A 120 -1.87 8.21 -2.01
CA THR A 120 -1.25 7.14 -1.20
C THR A 120 -0.52 6.15 -2.10
N LEU A 121 -1.23 5.59 -3.09
CA LEU A 121 -0.66 4.61 -4.01
C LEU A 121 0.49 5.20 -4.82
N ARG A 122 0.35 6.45 -5.32
CA ARG A 122 1.41 7.14 -6.05
C ARG A 122 2.66 7.35 -5.20
N SER A 123 2.49 7.72 -3.93
CA SER A 123 3.61 7.90 -3.01
C SER A 123 4.40 6.60 -2.86
N PHE A 124 3.72 5.48 -2.59
CA PHE A 124 4.39 4.19 -2.46
C PHE A 124 4.95 3.71 -3.80
N ALA A 125 4.21 3.78 -4.90
CA ALA A 125 4.71 3.36 -6.20
C ALA A 125 5.99 4.12 -6.62
N SER A 126 6.14 5.38 -6.18
CA SER A 126 7.33 6.20 -6.45
C SER A 126 8.57 5.84 -5.62
N GLU A 127 8.43 5.03 -4.57
CA GLU A 127 9.54 4.64 -3.70
C GLU A 127 10.57 3.81 -4.49
N THR A 128 11.84 4.19 -4.38
CA THR A 128 12.94 3.61 -5.17
C THR A 128 13.74 2.59 -4.37
N GLU A 129 13.66 2.63 -3.04
CA GLU A 129 14.41 1.77 -2.11
C GLU A 129 13.73 0.40 -1.88
N VAL A 130 13.34 -0.26 -2.98
CA VAL A 130 12.53 -1.49 -2.94
C VAL A 130 13.16 -2.60 -2.09
N ALA A 131 14.49 -2.76 -2.14
CA ALA A 131 15.19 -3.76 -1.34
C ALA A 131 15.14 -3.44 0.17
N LEU A 132 15.43 -2.19 0.55
CA LEU A 132 15.50 -1.78 1.96
C LEU A 132 14.13 -1.82 2.65
N MET A 133 13.05 -1.66 1.88
CA MET A 133 11.68 -1.59 2.40
C MET A 133 10.93 -2.93 2.37
N GLY A 134 11.65 -4.05 2.22
CA GLY A 134 11.05 -5.33 1.91
C GLY A 134 9.86 -5.77 2.77
N PRO A 135 10.04 -5.94 4.10
CA PRO A 135 8.94 -6.29 5.00
C PRO A 135 7.77 -5.29 4.97
N PHE A 136 8.04 -4.02 4.73
CA PHE A 136 7.02 -2.97 4.67
C PHE A 136 6.13 -3.07 3.43
N TRP A 137 6.65 -3.54 2.29
CA TRP A 137 5.83 -3.71 1.09
C TRP A 137 4.67 -4.69 1.29
N SER A 138 4.93 -5.82 1.94
CA SER A 138 3.91 -6.83 2.26
C SER A 138 2.85 -6.24 3.18
N LEU A 139 3.29 -5.56 4.26
CA LEU A 139 2.42 -4.90 5.21
C LEU A 139 1.53 -3.84 4.53
N TRP A 140 2.11 -2.95 3.73
CA TRP A 140 1.36 -1.92 3.03
C TRP A 140 0.34 -2.50 2.07
N TRP A 141 0.71 -3.56 1.33
CA TRP A 141 -0.22 -4.23 0.44
C TRP A 141 -1.40 -4.86 1.18
N GLN A 142 -1.14 -5.57 2.27
CA GLN A 142 -2.20 -6.14 3.13
C GLN A 142 -3.14 -5.03 3.63
N GLN A 143 -2.58 -3.92 4.07
CA GLN A 143 -3.33 -2.77 4.59
C GLN A 143 -4.16 -2.08 3.50
N VAL A 144 -3.65 -1.95 2.27
CA VAL A 144 -4.41 -1.44 1.11
C VAL A 144 -5.57 -2.39 0.79
N ARG A 145 -5.30 -3.69 0.65
CA ARG A 145 -6.33 -4.70 0.29
C ARG A 145 -7.41 -4.85 1.35
N GLN A 146 -7.05 -4.82 2.63
CA GLN A 146 -7.99 -4.89 3.74
C GLN A 146 -8.94 -3.68 3.75
N ARG A 147 -8.40 -2.48 3.53
CA ARG A 147 -9.22 -1.26 3.44
C ARG A 147 -10.07 -1.19 2.17
N GLU A 148 -9.58 -1.70 1.06
CA GLU A 148 -10.38 -1.87 -0.16
C GLU A 148 -11.57 -2.79 0.08
N ARG A 149 -11.33 -3.98 0.66
CA ARG A 149 -12.39 -4.96 0.99
C ARG A 149 -13.43 -4.42 1.98
N ARG A 150 -13.02 -3.50 2.87
CA ARG A 150 -13.94 -2.80 3.79
C ARG A 150 -14.65 -1.60 3.15
N GLY A 151 -14.34 -1.24 1.91
CA GLY A 151 -14.89 -0.06 1.23
C GLY A 151 -14.39 1.27 1.81
N VAL A 152 -13.26 1.25 2.52
CA VAL A 152 -12.63 2.45 3.08
C VAL A 152 -11.80 3.16 2.01
N LEU A 153 -11.02 2.40 1.25
CA LEU A 153 -10.29 2.86 0.06
C LEU A 153 -10.94 2.32 -1.21
N HIS A 154 -10.83 3.08 -2.30
CA HIS A 154 -11.39 2.72 -3.60
C HIS A 154 -10.30 2.80 -4.68
N PRO A 155 -9.29 1.92 -4.63
CA PRO A 155 -8.22 1.95 -5.62
C PRO A 155 -8.76 1.63 -7.01
N ASP A 156 -8.28 2.37 -8.02
CA ASP A 156 -8.47 1.94 -9.41
C ASP A 156 -7.55 0.73 -9.67
N PRO A 157 -8.14 -0.46 -9.95
CA PRO A 157 -7.38 -1.68 -10.14
C PRO A 157 -6.54 -1.74 -11.42
N THR A 158 -6.81 -0.82 -12.34
CA THR A 158 -6.06 -0.67 -13.60
C THR A 158 -4.98 0.39 -13.48
N SER A 159 -4.97 1.17 -12.41
CA SER A 159 -3.97 2.21 -12.21
C SER A 159 -2.57 1.61 -12.04
N ALA A 160 -1.59 2.22 -12.71
CA ALA A 160 -0.20 1.77 -12.63
C ALA A 160 0.32 1.82 -11.18
N ASP A 161 -0.10 2.81 -10.39
CA ASP A 161 0.32 2.97 -9.00
C ASP A 161 -0.18 1.80 -8.13
N TYR A 162 -1.45 1.39 -8.26
CA TYR A 162 -1.99 0.21 -7.58
C TYR A 162 -1.24 -1.06 -7.96
N LEU A 163 -1.03 -1.27 -9.27
CA LEU A 163 -0.37 -2.47 -9.78
C LEU A 163 1.10 -2.55 -9.34
N VAL A 164 1.82 -1.43 -9.24
CA VAL A 164 3.18 -1.41 -8.68
C VAL A 164 3.19 -1.81 -7.21
N VAL A 165 2.27 -1.28 -6.40
CA VAL A 165 2.14 -1.64 -4.98
C VAL A 165 1.77 -3.12 -4.84
N MET A 166 0.87 -3.64 -5.66
CA MET A 166 0.53 -5.07 -5.72
C MET A 166 1.74 -5.94 -6.08
N VAL A 167 2.44 -5.61 -7.16
CA VAL A 167 3.62 -6.35 -7.66
C VAL A 167 4.69 -6.45 -6.59
N ARG A 168 4.99 -5.33 -5.94
CA ARG A 168 5.98 -5.30 -4.84
C ARG A 168 5.43 -6.06 -3.64
N GLY A 169 4.27 -5.67 -3.13
CA GLY A 169 3.68 -6.24 -1.91
C GLY A 169 3.59 -7.75 -1.92
N LEU A 170 3.01 -8.33 -2.97
CA LEU A 170 2.85 -9.78 -3.08
C LEU A 170 4.19 -10.51 -3.18
N LEU A 171 5.21 -9.92 -3.81
CA LEU A 171 6.54 -10.52 -3.85
C LEU A 171 7.15 -10.68 -2.45
N PHE A 172 6.77 -9.80 -1.51
CA PHE A 172 7.21 -9.84 -0.12
C PHE A 172 6.28 -10.62 0.83
N THR A 173 5.22 -11.26 0.33
CA THR A 173 4.32 -12.10 1.15
C THR A 173 4.87 -13.49 1.47
N GLY A 174 6.04 -13.83 0.94
CA GLY A 174 6.65 -15.17 1.05
C GLY A 174 6.32 -16.08 -0.12
N SER A 175 5.10 -15.98 -0.68
CA SER A 175 4.67 -16.76 -1.86
C SER A 175 3.59 -16.01 -2.63
N VAL A 176 3.91 -15.57 -3.85
CA VAL A 176 2.92 -14.91 -4.72
C VAL A 176 1.76 -15.87 -5.04
N VAL A 177 2.06 -17.17 -5.20
CA VAL A 177 1.04 -18.19 -5.48
C VAL A 177 0.03 -18.30 -4.33
N ASP A 178 0.51 -18.40 -3.09
CA ASP A 178 -0.37 -18.56 -1.93
C ASP A 178 -1.21 -17.29 -1.70
N ALA A 179 -0.58 -16.11 -1.82
CA ALA A 179 -1.27 -14.84 -1.63
C ALA A 179 -2.37 -14.60 -2.67
N VAL A 180 -2.15 -14.97 -3.94
CA VAL A 180 -3.17 -14.88 -4.99
C VAL A 180 -4.26 -15.94 -4.80
N THR A 181 -3.89 -17.16 -4.40
CA THR A 181 -4.86 -18.23 -4.14
C THR A 181 -5.80 -17.86 -2.98
N ALA A 182 -5.29 -17.14 -1.98
CA ALA A 182 -6.08 -16.63 -0.85
C ALA A 182 -6.94 -15.40 -1.18
N ASP A 183 -6.81 -14.81 -2.38
CA ASP A 183 -7.54 -13.62 -2.80
C ASP A 183 -8.13 -13.80 -4.23
N PRO A 184 -9.30 -14.46 -4.37
CA PRO A 184 -9.90 -14.76 -5.66
C PRO A 184 -10.12 -13.54 -6.57
N GLU A 185 -10.39 -12.38 -5.98
CA GLU A 185 -10.57 -11.13 -6.74
C GLU A 185 -9.29 -10.74 -7.51
N LEU A 186 -8.11 -11.03 -6.94
CA LEU A 186 -6.85 -10.81 -7.65
C LEU A 186 -6.74 -11.71 -8.88
N ALA A 187 -7.08 -12.98 -8.73
CA ALA A 187 -7.01 -13.99 -9.80
C ALA A 187 -8.02 -13.70 -10.92
N GLU A 188 -9.23 -13.30 -10.57
CA GLU A 188 -10.30 -13.09 -11.56
C GLU A 188 -10.13 -11.80 -12.36
N GLN A 189 -9.67 -10.73 -11.71
CA GLN A 189 -9.72 -9.38 -12.26
C GLN A 189 -8.37 -8.67 -12.28
N ARG A 190 -7.72 -8.53 -11.12
CA ARG A 190 -6.63 -7.55 -10.95
C ARG A 190 -5.34 -7.95 -11.68
N ILE A 191 -5.00 -9.24 -11.69
CA ILE A 191 -3.75 -9.74 -12.28
C ILE A 191 -3.68 -9.51 -13.79
N TRP A 192 -4.81 -9.48 -14.47
CA TRP A 192 -4.84 -9.35 -15.93
C TRP A 192 -4.34 -7.98 -16.41
N SER A 193 -4.48 -6.94 -15.59
CA SER A 193 -3.91 -5.61 -15.87
C SER A 193 -2.37 -5.62 -15.92
N LEU A 194 -1.70 -6.67 -15.41
CA LEU A 194 -0.25 -6.82 -15.53
C LEU A 194 0.20 -7.06 -16.98
N PHE A 195 -0.70 -7.44 -17.88
CA PHE A 195 -0.42 -7.67 -19.30
C PHE A 195 -0.64 -6.42 -20.16
N GLU A 196 -1.11 -5.32 -19.57
CA GLU A 196 -1.36 -4.05 -20.25
C GLU A 196 -0.12 -3.14 -20.22
N PRO A 197 0.06 -2.24 -21.21
CA PRO A 197 1.24 -1.40 -21.28
C PRO A 197 1.22 -0.28 -20.23
N ALA A 198 1.94 -0.50 -19.13
CA ALA A 198 2.20 0.48 -18.09
C ALA A 198 3.70 0.48 -17.71
N PRO A 199 4.50 1.50 -18.12
CA PRO A 199 5.95 1.49 -17.91
C PRO A 199 6.40 1.31 -16.46
N GLY A 200 5.64 1.84 -15.49
CA GLY A 200 5.92 1.68 -14.06
C GLY A 200 5.77 0.23 -13.58
N VAL A 201 4.69 -0.44 -13.99
CA VAL A 201 4.38 -1.84 -13.66
C VAL A 201 5.41 -2.77 -14.27
N GLN A 202 5.72 -2.56 -15.55
CA GLN A 202 6.75 -3.28 -16.28
C GLN A 202 8.11 -3.20 -15.57
N ARG A 203 8.53 -2.00 -15.17
CA ARG A 203 9.77 -1.79 -14.41
C ARG A 203 9.72 -2.49 -13.05
N ALA A 204 8.58 -2.48 -12.36
CA ALA A 204 8.40 -3.19 -11.10
C ALA A 204 8.53 -4.71 -11.27
N LEU A 205 7.89 -5.30 -12.28
CA LEU A 205 7.97 -6.74 -12.56
C LEU A 205 9.42 -7.19 -12.79
N LEU A 206 10.14 -6.59 -13.75
CA LEU A 206 11.53 -6.97 -14.03
C LEU A 206 12.49 -6.60 -12.91
N GLY A 207 12.30 -5.42 -12.31
CA GLY A 207 13.17 -4.89 -11.28
C GLY A 207 13.10 -5.66 -9.97
N ALA A 208 11.97 -6.35 -9.71
CA ALA A 208 11.78 -7.14 -8.51
C ALA A 208 12.26 -8.60 -8.67
N GLU A 209 12.20 -9.17 -9.88
CA GLU A 209 12.72 -10.52 -10.15
C GLU A 209 14.22 -10.68 -9.89
N ARG A 210 15.03 -9.63 -10.07
CA ARG A 210 16.50 -9.70 -9.91
C ARG A 210 16.98 -9.90 -8.47
N PHE A 211 16.12 -9.71 -7.50
CA PHE A 211 16.47 -9.76 -6.08
C PHE A 211 15.88 -10.97 -5.35
N TRP A 212 15.08 -11.80 -6.05
CA TRP A 212 14.31 -12.89 -5.45
C TRP A 212 14.76 -14.27 -5.88
N ASP A 213 14.37 -15.24 -5.07
CA ASP A 213 14.46 -16.65 -5.43
C ASP A 213 13.76 -16.90 -6.77
N GLN A 214 14.44 -17.64 -7.65
CA GLN A 214 13.93 -17.89 -9.01
C GLN A 214 12.59 -18.65 -9.00
N GLY A 215 12.34 -19.44 -7.95
CA GLY A 215 11.10 -20.16 -7.68
C GLY A 215 9.95 -19.31 -7.15
N ASN A 216 10.16 -18.03 -6.84
CA ASN A 216 9.11 -17.10 -6.39
C ASN A 216 9.10 -15.78 -7.18
N THR A 217 9.33 -15.87 -8.49
CA THR A 217 9.16 -14.74 -9.42
C THR A 217 7.73 -14.63 -9.91
N TRP A 218 7.30 -13.43 -10.32
CA TRP A 218 5.96 -13.22 -10.89
C TRP A 218 5.69 -14.12 -12.10
N ARG A 219 6.68 -14.31 -12.98
CA ARG A 219 6.51 -15.21 -14.13
C ARG A 219 6.22 -16.64 -13.71
N VAL A 220 7.02 -17.17 -12.78
CA VAL A 220 6.86 -18.53 -12.25
C VAL A 220 5.55 -18.67 -11.50
N ALA A 221 5.17 -17.67 -10.71
CA ALA A 221 3.92 -17.67 -9.97
C ALA A 221 2.69 -17.74 -10.89
N LEU A 222 2.64 -16.92 -11.95
CA LEU A 222 1.54 -16.94 -12.93
C LEU A 222 1.40 -18.31 -13.59
N VAL A 223 2.51 -18.93 -13.99
CA VAL A 223 2.49 -20.28 -14.58
C VAL A 223 2.00 -21.32 -13.57
N ARG A 224 2.48 -21.28 -12.33
CA ARG A 224 2.04 -22.20 -11.28
C ARG A 224 0.56 -22.04 -10.94
N LEU A 225 0.07 -20.81 -10.86
CA LEU A 225 -1.35 -20.52 -10.64
C LEU A 225 -2.23 -21.08 -11.76
N ALA A 226 -1.78 -21.00 -13.02
CA ALA A 226 -2.48 -21.60 -14.14
C ALA A 226 -2.45 -23.14 -14.12
N LEU A 227 -1.29 -23.74 -13.81
CA LEU A 227 -1.17 -25.20 -13.65
C LEU A 227 -2.02 -25.74 -12.49
N ALA A 228 -2.19 -24.95 -11.43
CA ALA A 228 -3.06 -25.26 -10.30
C ALA A 228 -4.55 -24.99 -10.57
N GLY A 229 -4.92 -24.45 -11.74
CA GLY A 229 -6.29 -24.11 -12.11
C GLY A 229 -6.86 -22.87 -11.40
N VAL A 230 -6.02 -22.09 -10.72
CA VAL A 230 -6.42 -20.81 -10.10
C VAL A 230 -6.57 -19.71 -11.17
N LEU A 231 -5.70 -19.72 -12.17
CA LEU A 231 -5.83 -18.87 -13.37
C LEU A 231 -6.25 -19.72 -14.56
N ASP A 232 -7.11 -19.16 -15.42
CA ASP A 232 -7.43 -19.80 -16.70
C ASP A 232 -6.19 -19.83 -17.61
N ALA A 233 -5.74 -21.03 -17.96
CA ALA A 233 -4.51 -21.23 -18.71
C ALA A 233 -4.60 -20.66 -20.13
N THR A 234 -5.76 -20.78 -20.78
CA THR A 234 -5.98 -20.24 -22.13
C THR A 234 -5.91 -18.72 -22.12
N ARG A 235 -6.60 -18.07 -21.18
CA ARG A 235 -6.56 -16.62 -20.99
C ARG A 235 -5.15 -16.13 -20.66
N LEU A 236 -4.38 -16.89 -19.88
CA LEU A 236 -2.97 -16.57 -19.60
C LEU A 236 -2.11 -16.63 -20.87
N LEU A 237 -2.30 -17.63 -21.72
CA LEU A 237 -1.61 -17.73 -23.01
C LEU A 237 -1.97 -16.57 -23.93
N ASP A 238 -3.25 -16.24 -24.06
CA ASP A 238 -3.73 -15.15 -24.91
C ASP A 238 -3.24 -13.78 -24.44
N ALA A 239 -3.28 -13.54 -23.12
CA ALA A 239 -2.77 -12.30 -22.51
C ALA A 239 -1.25 -12.19 -22.70
N ALA A 240 -0.50 -13.28 -22.49
CA ALA A 240 0.95 -13.29 -22.69
C ALA A 240 1.32 -13.07 -24.16
N ALA A 241 0.60 -13.68 -25.11
CA ALA A 241 0.80 -13.48 -26.54
C ALA A 241 0.52 -12.02 -26.95
N SER A 242 -0.58 -11.45 -26.46
CA SER A 242 -0.95 -10.05 -26.71
C SER A 242 0.10 -9.08 -26.18
N ALA A 243 0.52 -9.24 -24.91
CA ALA A 243 1.56 -8.42 -24.30
C ALA A 243 2.94 -8.58 -24.98
N ALA A 244 3.25 -9.78 -25.48
CA ALA A 244 4.47 -10.06 -26.23
C ALA A 244 4.50 -9.43 -27.63
N ALA A 245 3.33 -9.12 -28.19
CA ALA A 245 3.16 -8.49 -29.50
C ALA A 245 2.98 -6.96 -29.42
N ASP A 246 2.56 -6.43 -28.27
CA ASP A 246 2.28 -4.99 -28.11
C ASP A 246 3.56 -4.13 -28.24
N GLU A 247 3.63 -3.29 -29.27
CA GLU A 247 4.80 -2.47 -29.53
C GLU A 247 5.08 -1.39 -28.47
N ARG A 248 4.06 -1.01 -27.70
CA ARG A 248 4.17 -0.07 -26.57
C ARG A 248 4.93 -0.69 -25.39
N MET A 249 5.03 -2.01 -25.32
CA MET A 249 5.86 -2.73 -24.36
C MET A 249 7.33 -2.68 -24.78
N GLY A 250 8.23 -2.36 -23.84
CA GLY A 250 9.67 -2.43 -24.08
C GLY A 250 10.14 -3.84 -24.46
N ARG A 251 11.22 -3.95 -25.26
CA ARG A 251 11.74 -5.25 -25.75
C ARG A 251 11.95 -6.30 -24.65
N GLY A 252 12.50 -5.89 -23.51
CA GLY A 252 12.72 -6.77 -22.35
C GLY A 252 11.42 -7.32 -21.76
N HIS A 253 10.37 -6.50 -21.68
CA HIS A 253 9.05 -6.91 -21.20
C HIS A 253 8.37 -7.86 -22.17
N ARG A 254 8.41 -7.56 -23.48
CA ARG A 254 7.90 -8.50 -24.49
C ARG A 254 8.59 -9.86 -24.40
N ALA A 255 9.91 -9.88 -24.26
CA ALA A 255 10.67 -11.11 -24.08
C ALA A 255 10.31 -11.84 -22.77
N TRP A 256 9.94 -11.10 -21.72
CA TRP A 256 9.47 -11.67 -20.46
C TRP A 256 8.15 -12.44 -20.65
N TYR A 257 7.15 -11.85 -21.31
CA TYR A 257 5.87 -12.53 -21.56
C TYR A 257 6.00 -13.74 -22.51
N ARG A 258 6.89 -13.67 -23.52
CA ARG A 258 7.14 -14.79 -24.45
C ARG A 258 7.59 -16.09 -23.79
N LYS A 259 8.11 -16.03 -22.56
CA LYS A 259 8.54 -17.23 -21.84
C LYS A 259 7.38 -17.98 -21.19
N ILE A 260 6.23 -17.34 -20.95
CA ILE A 260 5.08 -17.95 -20.27
C ILE A 260 4.56 -19.19 -21.02
N PRO A 261 4.30 -19.15 -22.35
CA PRO A 261 3.84 -20.33 -23.08
C PRO A 261 4.81 -21.52 -23.01
N GLY A 262 6.11 -21.25 -23.11
CA GLY A 262 7.14 -22.31 -23.01
C GLY A 262 7.16 -22.97 -21.63
N LEU A 263 7.02 -22.19 -20.56
CA LEU A 263 6.98 -22.71 -19.18
C LEU A 263 5.67 -23.45 -18.86
N LEU A 264 4.56 -23.09 -19.50
CA LEU A 264 3.30 -23.85 -19.40
C LEU A 264 3.39 -25.19 -20.15
N ALA A 265 4.05 -25.21 -21.31
CA ALA A 265 4.24 -26.42 -22.11
C ALA A 265 5.25 -27.41 -21.50
N ASP A 266 6.24 -26.90 -20.76
CA ASP A 266 7.22 -27.70 -20.04
C ASP A 266 7.29 -27.31 -18.55
N PRO A 267 6.35 -27.81 -17.72
CA PRO A 267 6.36 -27.53 -16.28
C PRO A 267 7.62 -28.03 -15.56
N ALA A 268 8.34 -29.00 -16.11
CA ALA A 268 9.58 -29.51 -15.52
C ALA A 268 10.74 -28.48 -15.60
N ALA A 269 10.63 -27.49 -16.48
CA ALA A 269 11.56 -26.36 -16.56
C ALA A 269 11.32 -25.29 -15.48
N LEU A 270 10.25 -25.40 -14.69
CA LEU A 270 10.02 -24.48 -13.57
C LEU A 270 11.06 -24.73 -12.47
N PRO A 271 11.66 -23.67 -11.89
CA PRO A 271 12.47 -23.81 -10.70
C PRO A 271 11.67 -24.48 -9.58
N ALA A 272 12.35 -25.12 -8.63
CA ALA A 272 11.72 -25.65 -7.43
C ALA A 272 10.95 -24.53 -6.69
N PRO A 273 9.88 -24.84 -5.94
CA PRO A 273 9.26 -23.87 -5.06
C PRO A 273 10.28 -23.34 -4.07
N ALA A 274 10.23 -22.04 -3.77
CA ALA A 274 11.03 -21.50 -2.67
C ALA A 274 10.59 -22.22 -1.38
N GLU A 275 11.53 -22.84 -0.66
CA GLU A 275 11.25 -23.54 0.59
C GLU A 275 10.92 -22.53 1.70
N GLY A 276 9.68 -22.01 1.75
CA GLY A 276 9.12 -21.26 2.90
C GLY A 276 9.97 -20.12 3.47
N GLY A 277 10.98 -19.65 2.74
CA GLY A 277 11.96 -18.70 3.22
C GLY A 277 11.39 -17.31 3.06
N GLY A 278 11.48 -16.51 4.12
CA GLY A 278 11.36 -15.06 3.99
C GLY A 278 12.30 -14.53 2.89
N PRO A 279 12.12 -13.28 2.47
CA PRO A 279 12.98 -12.67 1.45
C PRO A 279 14.47 -12.88 1.80
N PRO A 280 15.36 -13.05 0.79
CA PRO A 280 16.76 -13.36 1.04
C PRO A 280 17.38 -12.41 2.07
N LEU A 281 18.29 -12.93 2.90
CA LEU A 281 18.85 -12.32 4.12
C LEU A 281 19.37 -10.87 3.98
N GLY A 282 19.52 -10.34 2.77
CA GLY A 282 19.87 -8.94 2.51
C GLY A 282 18.86 -7.90 2.97
N ASN A 283 17.66 -8.28 3.44
CA ASN A 283 16.57 -7.35 3.79
C ASN A 283 16.04 -7.49 5.23
N GLN A 284 16.80 -8.06 6.16
CA GLN A 284 16.44 -8.10 7.59
C GLN A 284 17.18 -7.02 8.39
N LEU A 285 16.98 -5.75 8.06
CA LEU A 285 17.20 -4.70 9.07
C LEU A 285 15.97 -4.70 9.99
N HIS A 286 16.20 -5.04 11.26
CA HIS A 286 15.24 -5.19 12.36
C HIS A 286 14.62 -6.60 12.59
N ARG A 287 15.48 -7.60 12.78
CA ARG A 287 15.25 -8.58 13.87
C ARG A 287 16.53 -8.70 14.69
N SER A 288 16.71 -7.77 15.63
CA SER A 288 17.65 -7.89 16.75
C SER A 288 17.30 -6.82 17.79
N ALA A 289 16.37 -7.16 18.68
CA ALA A 289 16.26 -6.62 20.05
C ALA A 289 15.24 -7.49 20.82
N ALA A 290 15.55 -8.77 20.97
CA ALA A 290 14.97 -9.65 21.97
C ALA A 290 15.84 -10.90 22.06
N ASP A 291 16.99 -10.73 22.71
CA ASP A 291 17.63 -11.71 23.61
C ASP A 291 18.23 -10.90 24.77
#